data_AF-A0A968CPI8-F1
#
_entry.id   AF-A0A968CPI8-F1
#
_cell.length_a   1.000
_cell.length_b   1.000
_cell.length_c   1.000
_cell.angle_alpha   90.00
_cell.angle_beta   90.00
_cell.angle_gamma   90.00
#
_symmetry.space_group_name_H-M   'P 1'
#
loop_
_entity.id
_entity.type
_entity.pdbx_description
1 polymer ?
#
loop_
_entity_poly.entity_id
_entity_poly.type
_entity_poly.pdbx_seq_one_letter_code
_entity_poly.pdbx_strand_id
1 'polypeptide(L)' 'MFEPSSFLYEADEANGVATLTLNRPERLNALTFEVYDELRRTFYALHDEESVRVVV' A
#
# COMPACT_ATOMS: atom_id res chain seq x y z
N MET A 1 -5.29 -4.52 -11.35
CA MET A 1 -4.36 -3.41 -11.01
C MET A 1 -5.02 -2.65 -9.87
N PHE A 2 -4.46 -2.74 -8.67
CA PHE A 2 -4.98 -2.07 -7.47
C PHE A 2 -4.35 -0.67 -7.41
N GLU A 3 -5.17 0.38 -7.41
CA GLU A 3 -4.71 1.77 -7.31
C GLU A 3 -5.30 2.41 -6.05
N PRO A 4 -4.50 2.53 -4.96
CA PRO A 4 -4.96 3.20 -3.76
C PRO A 4 -5.09 4.71 -3.98
N SER A 5 -6.06 5.30 -3.28
CA SER A 5 -6.43 6.70 -3.35
C SER A 5 -5.84 7.53 -2.20
N SER A 6 -5.59 6.92 -1.04
CA SER A 6 -5.13 7.63 0.17
C SER A 6 -3.62 7.60 0.41
N PHE A 7 -2.88 6.79 -0.34
CA PHE A 7 -1.43 6.60 -0.23
C PHE A 7 -0.85 6.21 -1.59
N LEU A 8 0.46 6.36 -1.72
CA LEU A 8 1.16 5.93 -2.94
C LEU A 8 1.52 4.45 -2.83
N TYR A 9 1.51 3.78 -3.98
CA TYR A 9 1.92 2.40 -4.12
C TYR A 9 2.93 2.28 -5.26
N GLU A 10 4.06 1.64 -4.97
CA GLU A 10 5.09 1.32 -5.95
C GLU A 10 5.51 -0.14 -5.77
N ALA A 11 5.64 -0.88 -6.88
CA ALA A 11 6.09 -2.26 -6.87
C ALA A 11 7.39 -2.40 -7.66
N ASP A 12 8.42 -2.92 -6.98
CA ASP A 12 9.66 -3.37 -7.58
C ASP A 12 9.58 -4.89 -7.76
N GLU A 13 9.10 -5.33 -8.92
CA GLU A 13 8.95 -6.75 -9.25
C GLU A 13 10.29 -7.50 -9.32
N ALA A 14 11.38 -6.81 -9.64
CA ALA A 14 12.70 -7.44 -9.74
C ALA A 14 13.24 -7.85 -8.37
N ASN A 15 13.01 -7.01 -7.36
CA ASN A 15 13.39 -7.29 -5.97
C ASN A 15 12.26 -7.90 -5.13
N GLY A 16 11.03 -7.90 -5.65
CA GLY A 16 9.82 -8.35 -4.96
C GLY A 16 9.42 -7.44 -3.79
N VAL A 17 9.64 -6.14 -3.90
CA VAL A 17 9.35 -5.17 -2.83
C VAL A 17 8.18 -4.27 -3.25
N ALA A 18 7.14 -4.24 -2.42
CA ALA A 18 6.04 -3.30 -2.53
C ALA A 18 6.22 -2.18 -1.50
N THR A 19 6.25 -0.92 -1.94
CA THR A 19 6.39 0.24 -1.06
C THR A 19 5.04 0.96 -0.94
N LEU A 20 4.57 1.17 0.29
CA LEU A 20 3.34 1.91 0.60
C LEU A 20 3.66 3.22 1.31
N THR A 21 3.55 4.33 0.61
CA THR A 21 3.88 5.65 1.17
C THR A 21 2.62 6.40 1.60
N LEU A 22 2.43 6.57 2.91
CA LEU A 22 1.45 7.50 3.43
C LEU A 22 1.88 8.93 3.09
N ASN A 23 1.21 9.53 2.10
CA ASN A 23 1.61 10.81 1.50
C ASN A 23 0.57 11.90 1.74
N ARG A 24 0.19 12.10 3.01
CA ARG A 24 -0.72 13.18 3.47
C ARG A 24 -0.07 13.93 4.65
N PRO A 25 1.08 14.58 4.42
CA PRO A 25 1.85 15.24 5.48
C PRO A 25 1.07 16.35 6.20
N GLU A 26 0.15 17.02 5.50
CA GLU A 26 -0.74 18.05 6.05
C GLU A 26 -1.71 17.52 7.11
N ARG A 27 -1.94 16.20 7.12
CA ARG A 27 -2.73 15.49 8.13
C ARG A 27 -1.87 14.61 9.02
N LEU A 28 -0.55 14.81 9.03
CA LEU A 28 0.42 13.97 9.75
C LEU A 28 0.24 12.47 9.44
N ASN A 29 -0.15 12.14 8.21
CA ASN A 29 -0.44 10.76 7.78
C ASN A 29 -1.49 10.05 8.67
N ALA A 30 -2.48 10.79 9.15
CA ALA A 30 -3.56 10.23 9.97
C ALA A 30 -4.24 9.03 9.29
N LEU A 31 -4.30 7.93 10.04
CA LEU A 31 -4.98 6.69 9.64
C LEU A 31 -6.47 6.78 9.98
N THR A 32 -7.24 7.43 9.10
CA THR A 32 -8.71 7.45 9.21
C THR A 32 -9.28 6.04 8.97
N PHE A 33 -10.55 5.81 9.31
CA PHE A 33 -11.19 4.52 9.08
C PHE A 33 -11.17 4.09 7.61
N GLU A 34 -11.33 5.03 6.69
CA GLU A 34 -11.23 4.80 5.25
C GLU A 34 -9.84 4.28 4.85
N VAL A 35 -8.79 4.91 5.39
CA VAL A 35 -7.39 4.53 5.12
C VAL A 35 -7.08 3.16 5.69
N TYR A 36 -7.62 2.84 6.87
CA TYR A 36 -7.50 1.50 7.44
C TYR A 36 -8.19 0.44 6.57
N ASP A 37 -9.40 0.71 6.07
CA ASP A 37 -10.08 -0.23 5.19
C ASP A 37 -9.34 -0.42 3.85
N GLU A 38 -8.82 0.67 3.29
CA GLU A 38 -8.02 0.65 2.06
C GLU A 38 -6.72 -0.13 2.27
N LEU A 39 -5.94 0.16 3.31
CA LEU A 39 -4.71 -0.58 3.66
C LEU A 39 -4.99 -2.07 3.84
N ARG A 40 -6.07 -2.42 4.55
CA ARG A 40 -6.47 -3.81 4.74
C ARG A 40 -6.71 -4.51 3.40
N ARG A 41 -7.45 -3.88 2.49
CA ARG A 41 -7.69 -4.42 1.14
C ARG A 41 -6.39 -4.54 0.34
N THR A 42 -5.48 -3.57 0.45
CA THR A 42 -4.15 -3.63 -0.18
C THR A 42 -3.37 -4.84 0.31
N PHE A 43 -3.27 -5.05 1.62
CA PHE A 43 -2.55 -6.20 2.16
C PHE A 43 -3.14 -7.53 1.72
N TYR A 44 -4.47 -7.64 1.60
CA TYR A 44 -5.09 -8.84 1.05
C TYR A 44 -4.74 -9.05 -0.42
N ALA A 45 -4.77 -8.00 -1.24
CA ALA A 45 -4.39 -8.10 -2.65
C ALA A 45 -2.90 -8.48 -2.81
N LEU A 46 -2.02 -7.90 -2.00
CA LEU A 46 -0.58 -8.21 -2.03
C LEU A 46 -0.25 -9.60 -1.50
N HIS A 47 -1.11 -10.20 -0.67
CA HIS A 47 -0.92 -11.56 -0.18
C HIS A 47 -0.99 -12.59 -1.32
N ASP A 48 -1.88 -12.37 -2.28
CA ASP A 48 -2.09 -13.26 -3.42
C ASP A 48 -1.16 -12.93 -4.61
N GLU A 49 -0.35 -11.87 -4.51
CA GLU A 49 0.54 -11.40 -5.57
C GLU A 49 1.93 -12.06 -5.45
N GLU A 50 2.18 -13.10 -6.26
CA GLU A 50 3.40 -13.92 -6.17
C GLU A 50 4.71 -13.13 -6.38
N SER A 51 4.63 -12.03 -7.12
CA SER A 51 5.76 -11.14 -7.40
C SER A 51 6.19 -10.34 -6.17
N VAL A 52 5.29 -10.12 -5.20
CA VAL A 52 5.57 -9.35 -3.98
C VAL A 52 6.01 -10.30 -2.86
N ARG A 53 7.16 -9.99 -2.26
CA ARG A 53 7.79 -10.77 -1.18
C ARG A 53 7.88 -9.99 0.12
N VAL A 54 7.98 -8.68 0.03
CA VAL A 54 8.15 -7.77 1.17
C VAL A 54 7.30 -6.52 0.94
N VAL A 55 6.70 -6.00 2.01
CA VAL A 55 6.02 -4.70 2.01
C VAL A 55 6.76 -3.75 2.96
N VAL A 56 6.99 -2.51 2.52
CA VAL A 56 7.65 -1.43 3.28
C VAL A 56 6.71 -0.25 3.43
#